data_AF-A0A7C4N2S4-F1
#
_entry.id   AF-A0A7C4N2S4-F1
#
_cell.length_a   1.000
_cell.length_b   1.000
_cell.length_c   1.000
_cell.angle_alpha   90.00
_cell.angle_beta   90.00
_cell.angle_gamma   90.00
#
_symmetry.space_group_name_H-M   'P 1'
#
loop_
_entity.id
_entity.type
_entity.pdbx_description
1 polymer ?
#
loop_
_entity_poly.entity_id
_entity_poly.type
_entity_poly.pdbx_seq_one_letter_code
_entity_poly.pdbx_strand_id
1 'polypeptide(L)'
;MYYDMIMAGFGGQGIQIISQLVAVAAINKGYEVTYLPSYGVEKRGGRTNVYLVLSDEEIGSPITNHPYALLVMDQIAYDTYIHILRPDGLLVANESLIDTSTHNRVDIISCCISCNEEAVKLGNTKLANMIALGALIKNSNILTIDDLEKVIDQVIPERLAHTIPANMQAIRHGYDLA
;
A
#
# COMPACT_ATOMS: atom_id res chain seq x y z
N MET A 1 8.87 -6.82 -17.10
CA MET A 1 8.55 -5.89 -16.00
C MET A 1 8.74 -6.67 -14.72
N TYR A 2 9.58 -6.18 -13.82
CA TYR A 2 9.68 -6.68 -12.45
C TYR A 2 9.47 -5.49 -11.51
N TYR A 3 8.58 -5.65 -10.52
CA TYR A 3 8.30 -4.60 -9.55
C TYR A 3 7.92 -5.21 -8.22
N ASP A 4 8.74 -4.94 -7.22
CA ASP A 4 8.54 -5.43 -5.86
C ASP A 4 8.28 -4.28 -4.89
N MET A 5 7.52 -4.58 -3.84
CA MET A 5 7.15 -3.59 -2.85
C MET A 5 6.91 -4.21 -1.49
N ILE A 6 7.01 -3.38 -0.45
CA ILE A 6 6.61 -3.73 0.90
C ILE A 6 5.52 -2.78 1.34
N MET A 7 4.41 -3.34 1.80
CA MET A 7 3.36 -2.58 2.47
C MET A 7 3.37 -2.93 3.94
N ALA A 8 3.48 -1.96 4.83
CA ALA A 8 3.65 -2.21 6.25
C ALA A 8 2.90 -1.23 7.14
N GLY A 9 2.49 -1.73 8.30
CA GLY A 9 1.71 -0.98 9.25
C GLY A 9 1.42 -1.75 10.53
N PHE A 10 0.46 -1.24 11.27
CA PHE A 10 -0.11 -1.85 12.47
C PHE A 10 -1.38 -2.64 12.13
N GLY A 11 -1.59 -3.75 12.84
CA GLY A 11 -2.81 -4.56 12.71
C GLY A 11 -4.07 -3.71 12.90
N GLY A 12 -4.97 -3.74 11.90
CA GLY A 12 -6.18 -2.92 11.87
C GLY A 12 -6.12 -1.70 10.96
N GLN A 13 -4.93 -1.31 10.46
CA GLN A 13 -4.78 -0.27 9.44
C GLN A 13 -5.11 -0.74 8.02
N GLY A 14 -5.56 -1.99 7.84
CA GLY A 14 -6.02 -2.47 6.53
C GLY A 14 -4.90 -2.71 5.50
N ILE A 15 -3.66 -2.96 5.95
CA ILE A 15 -2.51 -3.29 5.07
C ILE A 15 -2.81 -4.51 4.19
N GLN A 16 -3.35 -5.59 4.77
CA GLN A 16 -3.65 -6.80 4.01
C GLN A 16 -4.68 -6.56 2.90
N ILE A 17 -5.68 -5.71 3.15
CA ILE A 17 -6.73 -5.40 2.18
C ILE A 17 -6.13 -4.67 0.97
N ILE A 18 -5.33 -3.62 1.21
CA ILE A 18 -4.74 -2.84 0.11
C ILE A 18 -3.71 -3.67 -0.67
N SER A 19 -2.93 -4.51 0.00
CA SER A 19 -1.97 -5.39 -0.67
C SER A 19 -2.66 -6.49 -1.49
N GLN A 20 -3.77 -7.05 -1.00
CA GLN A 20 -4.58 -8.01 -1.76
C GLN A 20 -5.21 -7.34 -2.98
N LEU A 21 -5.67 -6.09 -2.85
CA LEU A 21 -6.25 -5.36 -3.97
C LEU A 21 -5.24 -5.17 -5.11
N VAL A 22 -4.01 -4.78 -4.79
CA VAL A 22 -2.92 -4.70 -5.78
C VAL A 22 -2.59 -6.07 -6.37
N ALA A 23 -2.47 -7.11 -5.53
CA ALA A 23 -2.15 -8.45 -5.98
C ALA A 23 -3.19 -9.02 -6.95
N VAL A 24 -4.48 -8.95 -6.61
CA VAL A 24 -5.57 -9.47 -7.44
C VAL A 24 -5.72 -8.65 -8.73
N ALA A 25 -5.57 -7.33 -8.65
CA ALA A 25 -5.57 -6.48 -9.85
C ALA A 25 -4.42 -6.83 -10.81
N ALA A 26 -3.22 -7.09 -10.27
CA ALA A 26 -2.07 -7.50 -11.06
C ALA A 26 -2.24 -8.89 -11.69
N ILE A 27 -2.78 -9.87 -10.95
CA ILE A 27 -3.13 -11.19 -11.48
C ILE A 27 -4.13 -11.06 -12.64
N ASN A 28 -5.18 -10.25 -12.48
CA ASN A 28 -6.17 -10.03 -13.54
C ASN A 28 -5.63 -9.29 -14.77
N LYS A 29 -4.50 -8.58 -14.63
CA LYS A 29 -3.76 -7.97 -15.73
C LYS A 29 -2.80 -8.93 -16.43
N GLY A 30 -2.65 -10.16 -15.91
CA GLY A 30 -1.80 -11.21 -16.48
C GLY A 30 -0.37 -11.21 -15.95
N TYR A 31 -0.11 -10.55 -14.81
CA TYR A 31 1.20 -10.63 -14.16
C TYR A 31 1.29 -11.88 -13.28
N GLU A 32 2.50 -12.43 -13.19
CA GLU A 32 2.90 -13.33 -12.12
C GLU A 32 3.02 -12.54 -10.81
N VAL A 33 2.51 -13.11 -9.72
CA VAL A 33 2.44 -12.42 -8.43
C VAL A 33 2.86 -13.36 -7.30
N THR A 34 3.80 -12.90 -6.46
CA THR A 34 4.03 -13.53 -5.15
C THR A 34 3.54 -12.61 -4.04
N TYR A 35 2.74 -13.18 -3.15
CA TYR A 35 2.14 -12.49 -2.02
C TYR A 35 2.60 -13.16 -0.72
N LEU A 36 3.49 -12.52 0.03
CA LEU A 36 4.03 -13.03 1.30
C LEU A 36 3.62 -12.11 2.45
N PRO A 37 2.47 -12.38 3.10
CA PRO A 37 2.05 -11.64 4.27
C PRO A 37 2.80 -12.12 5.51
N SER A 38 3.15 -11.18 6.37
CA SER A 38 3.65 -11.42 7.71
C SER A 38 2.78 -10.66 8.71
N TYR A 39 2.40 -11.34 9.78
CA TYR A 39 1.65 -10.75 10.88
C TYR A 39 2.13 -11.34 12.19
N GLY A 40 2.26 -10.47 13.19
CA GLY A 40 2.64 -10.87 14.53
C GLY A 40 1.58 -11.76 15.19
N VAL A 41 2.02 -12.65 16.11
CA VAL A 41 1.16 -13.58 16.85
C VAL A 41 0.41 -12.90 18.02
N GLU A 42 0.60 -11.60 18.20
CA GLU A 42 0.01 -10.83 19.28
C GLU A 42 -1.51 -10.66 19.10
N LYS A 43 -2.27 -10.94 20.17
CA LYS A 43 -3.75 -10.92 20.16
C LYS A 43 -4.37 -9.55 19.85
N ARG A 44 -3.62 -8.45 20.01
CA ARG A 44 -4.00 -7.08 19.61
C ARG A 44 -2.74 -6.30 19.26
N GLY A 45 -2.79 -5.58 18.14
CA GLY A 45 -1.74 -4.65 17.77
C GLY A 45 -0.44 -5.28 17.30
N GLY A 46 -0.52 -6.50 16.75
CA GLY A 46 0.62 -7.10 16.06
C GLY A 46 1.01 -6.26 14.84
N ARG A 47 2.29 -6.33 14.48
CA ARG A 47 2.79 -5.72 13.24
C ARG A 47 2.24 -6.48 12.05
N THR A 48 2.00 -5.79 10.95
CA THR A 48 1.64 -6.43 9.69
C THR A 48 2.44 -5.81 8.56
N ASN A 49 3.04 -6.68 7.76
CA ASN A 49 3.75 -6.29 6.55
C ASN A 49 3.49 -7.33 5.47
N VAL A 50 3.54 -6.90 4.22
CA VAL A 50 3.36 -7.76 3.06
C VAL A 50 4.46 -7.47 2.08
N TYR A 51 5.20 -8.51 1.70
CA TYR A 51 6.08 -8.48 0.54
C TYR A 51 5.25 -8.86 -0.68
N LEU A 52 5.23 -7.98 -1.68
CA LEU A 52 4.50 -8.18 -2.91
C LEU A 52 5.47 -8.02 -4.08
N VAL A 53 5.53 -9.02 -4.95
CA VAL A 53 6.32 -8.98 -6.18
C VAL A 53 5.39 -9.20 -7.36
N LEU A 54 5.51 -8.34 -8.36
CA LEU A 54 4.76 -8.37 -9.61
C LEU A 54 5.75 -8.53 -10.76
N SER A 55 5.49 -9.45 -11.68
CA SER A 55 6.39 -9.74 -12.79
C SER A 55 5.62 -10.16 -14.05
N ASP A 56 6.18 -9.92 -15.24
CA ASP A 56 5.71 -10.54 -16.50
C ASP A 56 6.38 -11.89 -16.78
N GLU A 57 7.35 -12.28 -15.95
CA GLU A 57 8.05 -13.55 -15.98
C GLU A 57 7.94 -14.28 -14.63
N GLU A 58 8.28 -15.58 -14.60
CA GLU A 58 8.25 -16.40 -13.39
C GLU A 58 9.08 -15.78 -12.24
N ILE A 59 8.50 -15.77 -11.04
CA ILE A 59 9.12 -15.16 -9.87
C ILE A 59 9.89 -16.22 -9.07
N GLY A 60 11.23 -16.10 -9.05
CA GLY A 60 12.09 -17.04 -8.33
C GLY A 60 12.14 -16.87 -6.80
N SER A 61 11.75 -15.71 -6.26
CA SER A 61 11.73 -15.45 -4.81
C SER A 61 10.72 -14.36 -4.43
N PRO A 62 9.96 -14.54 -3.34
CA PRO A 62 9.04 -13.52 -2.83
C PRO A 62 9.70 -12.50 -1.88
N ILE A 63 10.97 -12.70 -1.50
CA ILE A 63 11.68 -11.83 -0.55
C ILE A 63 12.37 -10.70 -1.29
N THR A 64 12.15 -9.47 -0.81
CA THR A 64 12.69 -8.24 -1.41
C THR A 64 13.77 -7.65 -0.51
N ASN A 65 14.96 -7.41 -1.07
CA ASN A 65 16.07 -6.78 -0.34
C ASN A 65 16.16 -5.28 -0.60
N HIS A 66 15.76 -4.84 -1.79
CA HIS A 66 15.83 -3.44 -2.23
C HIS A 66 14.56 -3.08 -3.02
N PRO A 67 13.41 -2.93 -2.34
CA PRO A 67 12.12 -2.84 -3.01
C PRO A 67 11.99 -1.60 -3.88
N TYR A 68 11.26 -1.67 -4.99
CA TYR A 68 10.90 -0.51 -5.82
C TYR A 68 9.95 0.46 -5.13
N ALA A 69 9.06 -0.04 -4.26
CA ALA A 69 8.18 0.82 -3.47
C ALA A 69 8.04 0.38 -2.01
N LEU A 70 7.83 1.36 -1.14
CA LEU A 70 7.39 1.20 0.23
C LEU A 70 6.08 1.95 0.44
N LEU A 71 5.07 1.29 1.01
CA LEU A 71 3.89 1.94 1.56
C LEU A 71 3.88 1.69 3.07
N VAL A 72 4.04 2.74 3.86
CA VAL A 72 4.16 2.66 5.32
C VAL A 72 3.11 3.52 6.01
N MET A 73 2.40 2.92 6.97
CA MET A 73 1.26 3.55 7.65
C MET A 73 1.52 3.95 9.10
N ASP A 74 2.70 3.66 9.65
CA ASP A 74 3.13 4.05 11.01
C ASP A 74 4.66 4.25 11.09
N GLN A 75 5.11 4.98 12.12
CA GLN A 75 6.53 5.32 12.32
C GLN A 75 7.43 4.10 12.39
N ILE A 76 7.01 3.04 13.09
CA ILE A 76 7.85 1.86 13.27
C ILE A 76 8.00 1.15 11.93
N ALA A 77 6.95 1.09 11.10
CA ALA A 77 7.02 0.51 9.75
C ALA A 77 8.00 1.30 8.88
N TYR A 78 7.92 2.62 8.92
CA TYR A 78 8.85 3.51 8.24
C TYR A 78 10.31 3.24 8.68
N ASP A 79 10.61 3.29 9.98
CA ASP A 79 11.98 3.08 10.50
C ASP A 79 12.53 1.69 10.13
N THR A 80 11.65 0.68 10.09
CA THR A 80 12.01 -0.71 9.78
C THR A 80 12.40 -0.90 8.31
N TYR A 81 11.79 -0.17 7.36
CA TYR A 81 11.97 -0.46 5.94
C TYR A 81 12.68 0.64 5.15
N ILE A 82 12.71 1.88 5.64
CA ILE A 82 13.22 3.00 4.84
C ILE A 82 14.68 2.83 4.41
N HIS A 83 15.49 2.15 5.22
CA HIS A 83 16.91 1.93 4.93
C HIS A 83 17.16 0.90 3.82
N ILE A 84 16.19 0.03 3.52
CA ILE A 84 16.33 -0.95 2.43
C ILE A 84 15.75 -0.46 1.10
N LEU A 85 14.95 0.61 1.09
CA LEU A 85 14.42 1.21 -0.14
C LEU A 85 15.57 1.60 -1.08
N ARG A 86 15.47 1.12 -2.33
CA ARG A 86 16.45 1.40 -3.37
C ARG A 86 16.53 2.89 -3.70
N PRO A 87 17.66 3.37 -4.25
CA PRO A 87 17.70 4.66 -4.94
C PRO A 87 16.66 4.72 -6.06
N ASP A 88 16.06 5.91 -6.22
CA ASP A 88 14.91 6.21 -7.07
C ASP A 88 13.64 5.42 -6.74
N GLY A 89 13.62 4.75 -5.59
CA GLY A 89 12.46 4.03 -5.09
C GLY A 89 11.35 4.96 -4.61
N LEU A 90 10.11 4.48 -4.67
CA LEU A 90 8.94 5.22 -4.23
C LEU A 90 8.65 4.97 -2.74
N LEU A 91 8.58 6.02 -1.95
CA LEU A 91 8.03 6.00 -0.60
C LEU A 91 6.63 6.62 -0.59
N VAL A 92 5.63 5.87 -0.14
CA VAL A 92 4.31 6.37 0.23
C VAL A 92 4.18 6.28 1.75
N ALA A 93 4.05 7.42 2.42
CA ALA A 93 4.02 7.48 3.89
C ALA A 93 2.77 8.19 4.40
N ASN A 94 2.13 7.59 5.42
CA ASN A 94 1.07 8.26 6.18
C ASN A 94 1.66 9.27 7.18
N GLU A 95 1.76 10.53 6.76
CA GLU A 95 2.34 11.63 7.54
C GLU A 95 1.56 11.95 8.81
N SER A 96 0.31 11.51 8.91
CA SER A 96 -0.50 11.65 10.13
C SER A 96 0.11 10.90 11.34
N LEU A 97 0.88 9.85 11.08
CA LEU A 97 1.45 8.95 12.10
C LEU A 97 2.97 8.79 11.99
N ILE A 98 3.59 9.43 10.99
CA ILE A 98 5.01 9.33 10.69
C ILE A 98 5.59 10.73 10.72
N ASP A 99 6.62 10.93 11.53
CA ASP A 99 7.41 12.15 11.53
C ASP A 99 8.40 12.14 10.37
N THR A 100 7.94 12.64 9.23
CA THR A 100 8.73 12.79 8.00
C THR A 100 9.76 13.91 8.09
N SER A 101 9.73 14.77 9.13
CA SER A 101 10.77 15.80 9.32
C SER A 101 12.14 15.20 9.61
N THR A 102 12.18 13.94 10.05
CA THR A 102 13.40 13.16 10.28
C THR A 102 13.95 12.48 9.01
N HIS A 103 13.28 12.65 7.87
CA HIS A 103 13.63 12.01 6.60
C HIS A 103 14.82 12.69 5.92
N ASN A 104 15.96 11.98 5.82
CA ASN A 104 17.20 12.50 5.23
C ASN A 104 17.60 11.84 3.89
N ARG A 105 16.76 10.95 3.34
CA ARG A 105 17.04 10.30 2.05
C ARG A 105 16.61 11.25 0.92
N VAL A 106 17.58 11.76 0.17
CA VAL A 106 17.35 12.66 -0.98
C VAL A 106 17.37 11.92 -2.32
N ASP A 107 17.68 10.64 -2.30
CA ASP A 107 17.81 9.75 -3.44
C ASP A 107 16.53 8.93 -3.72
N ILE A 108 15.40 9.29 -3.12
CA ILE A 108 14.13 8.57 -3.28
C ILE A 108 13.00 9.52 -3.69
N ILE A 109 11.91 8.96 -4.21
CA ILE A 109 10.70 9.69 -4.55
C ILE A 109 9.73 9.57 -3.36
N SER A 110 9.52 10.66 -2.63
CA SER A 110 8.68 10.67 -1.43
C SER A 110 7.31 11.27 -1.71
N CYS A 111 6.25 10.50 -1.44
CA CYS A 111 4.85 10.89 -1.44
C CYS A 111 4.30 10.73 -0.02
N CYS A 112 4.25 11.84 0.74
CA CYS A 112 3.78 11.83 2.12
C CYS A 112 2.41 12.50 2.18
N ILE A 113 1.42 11.79 2.72
CA ILE A 113 0.04 12.26 2.78
C ILE A 113 -0.48 12.10 4.20
N SER A 114 -1.17 13.12 4.71
CA SER A 114 -1.91 13.09 5.97
C SER A 114 -3.19 12.23 5.84
N CYS A 115 -3.02 10.91 5.62
CA CYS A 115 -4.11 10.00 5.25
C CYS A 115 -5.24 9.96 6.28
N ASN A 116 -4.95 10.16 7.57
CA ASN A 116 -5.97 10.10 8.62
C ASN A 116 -6.87 11.35 8.57
N GLU A 117 -6.28 12.53 8.41
CA GLU A 117 -6.98 13.80 8.28
C GLU A 117 -7.84 13.80 7.02
N GLU A 118 -7.30 13.31 5.90
CA GLU A 118 -8.05 13.16 4.66
C GLU A 118 -9.21 12.15 4.80
N ALA A 119 -8.99 11.04 5.51
CA ALA A 119 -10.05 10.09 5.82
C ALA A 119 -11.17 10.69 6.71
N VAL A 120 -10.81 11.57 7.65
CA VAL A 120 -11.78 12.33 8.47
C VAL A 120 -12.61 13.27 7.59
N LYS A 121 -11.99 13.97 6.63
CA LYS A 121 -12.71 14.84 5.67
C LYS A 121 -13.72 14.06 4.83
N LEU A 122 -13.40 12.81 4.48
CA LEU A 122 -14.31 11.89 3.79
C LEU A 122 -15.38 11.26 4.72
N GLY A 123 -15.37 11.60 6.01
CA GLY A 123 -16.37 11.14 6.98
C GLY A 123 -16.14 9.72 7.52
N ASN A 124 -15.00 9.09 7.22
CA ASN A 124 -14.70 7.74 7.68
C ASN A 124 -13.20 7.52 7.88
N THR A 125 -12.76 7.48 9.13
CA THR A 125 -11.36 7.28 9.54
C THR A 125 -10.74 5.96 9.06
N LYS A 126 -11.56 4.96 8.70
CA LYS A 126 -11.09 3.68 8.17
C LYS A 126 -10.60 3.74 6.72
N LEU A 127 -10.75 4.89 6.05
CA LEU A 127 -10.36 5.08 4.65
C LEU A 127 -8.88 5.47 4.45
N ALA A 128 -8.12 5.65 5.52
CA ALA A 128 -6.72 6.11 5.44
C ALA A 128 -5.84 5.20 4.56
N ASN A 129 -6.04 3.88 4.64
CA ASN A 129 -5.30 2.92 3.81
C ASN A 129 -5.66 3.02 2.32
N MET A 130 -6.93 3.28 2.00
CA MET A 130 -7.39 3.46 0.62
C MET A 130 -6.80 4.72 -0.01
N ILE A 131 -6.67 5.79 0.78
CA ILE A 131 -6.00 7.03 0.36
C ILE A 131 -4.51 6.77 0.06
N ALA A 132 -3.80 6.09 0.97
CA ALA A 132 -2.41 5.71 0.73
C ALA A 132 -2.26 4.81 -0.51
N LEU A 133 -3.19 3.88 -0.73
CA LEU A 133 -3.20 3.05 -1.92
C LEU A 133 -3.36 3.89 -3.21
N GLY A 134 -4.28 4.86 -3.22
CA GLY A 134 -4.43 5.78 -4.35
C GLY A 134 -3.13 6.46 -4.76
N ALA A 135 -2.40 6.95 -3.77
CA ALA A 135 -1.10 7.59 -3.97
C ALA A 135 -0.03 6.64 -4.51
N LEU A 136 -0.03 5.38 -4.04
CA LEU A 136 0.84 4.33 -4.58
C LEU A 136 0.53 4.08 -6.05
N ILE A 137 -0.74 3.93 -6.42
CA ILE A 137 -1.14 3.67 -7.82
C ILE A 137 -0.69 4.82 -8.73
N LYS A 138 -0.89 6.07 -8.29
CA LYS A 138 -0.48 7.28 -9.02
C LYS A 138 1.01 7.30 -9.34
N ASN A 139 1.84 7.04 -8.34
CA ASN A 139 3.28 7.24 -8.46
C ASN A 139 4.02 6.02 -9.02
N SER A 140 3.53 4.81 -8.75
CA SER A 140 4.17 3.58 -9.22
C SER A 140 3.88 3.23 -10.68
N ASN A 141 2.77 3.70 -11.24
CA ASN A 141 2.33 3.44 -12.62
C ASN A 141 2.22 1.94 -13.00
N ILE A 142 2.15 1.04 -12.01
CA ILE A 142 2.05 -0.43 -12.23
C ILE A 142 0.65 -0.87 -12.65
N LEU A 143 -0.36 -0.19 -12.12
CA LEU A 143 -1.79 -0.46 -12.26
C LEU A 143 -2.54 0.87 -12.41
N THR A 144 -3.78 0.78 -12.84
CA THR A 144 -4.70 1.93 -12.92
C THR A 144 -5.78 1.84 -11.84
N ILE A 145 -6.49 2.94 -11.59
CA ILE A 145 -7.67 2.91 -10.71
C ILE A 145 -8.72 1.93 -11.25
N ASP A 146 -8.89 1.88 -12.58
CA ASP A 146 -9.85 0.99 -13.22
C ASP A 146 -9.47 -0.49 -13.04
N ASP A 147 -8.16 -0.80 -12.97
CA ASP A 147 -7.69 -2.16 -12.63
C ASP A 147 -8.11 -2.54 -11.20
N LEU A 148 -8.07 -1.61 -10.25
CA LEU A 148 -8.54 -1.84 -8.88
C LEU A 148 -10.07 -1.95 -8.80
N GLU A 149 -10.79 -1.11 -9.54
CA GLU A 149 -12.26 -1.09 -9.54
C GLU A 149 -12.86 -2.43 -10.02
N LYS A 150 -12.22 -3.08 -10.99
CA LYS A 150 -12.63 -4.39 -11.52
C LYS A 150 -12.51 -5.54 -10.53
N VAL A 151 -11.76 -5.36 -9.45
CA VAL A 151 -11.42 -6.46 -8.52
C VAL A 151 -11.79 -6.18 -7.07
N ILE A 152 -12.28 -4.98 -6.77
CA ILE A 152 -12.55 -4.58 -5.39
C ILE A 152 -13.65 -5.43 -4.74
N ASP A 153 -14.60 -5.93 -5.51
CA ASP A 153 -15.66 -6.85 -5.08
C ASP A 153 -15.13 -8.27 -4.77
N GLN A 154 -14.01 -8.67 -5.36
CA GLN A 154 -13.35 -9.95 -5.09
C GLN A 154 -12.56 -9.92 -3.77
N VAL A 155 -12.05 -8.74 -3.39
CA VAL A 155 -11.20 -8.56 -2.21
C VAL A 155 -12.01 -8.14 -0.99
N ILE A 156 -12.99 -7.24 -1.16
CA ILE A 156 -13.85 -6.81 -0.06
C ILE A 156 -14.90 -7.90 0.20
N PRO A 157 -15.00 -8.44 1.43
CA PRO A 157 -16.00 -9.44 1.75
C PRO A 157 -17.42 -8.95 1.48
N GLU A 158 -18.30 -9.83 0.99
CA GLU A 158 -19.69 -9.49 0.60
C GLU A 158 -20.46 -8.70 1.68
N ARG A 159 -20.30 -9.05 2.96
CA ARG A 159 -20.90 -8.34 4.10
C ARG A 159 -20.51 -6.85 4.20
N LEU A 160 -19.39 -6.47 3.58
CA LEU A 160 -18.83 -5.12 3.50
C LEU A 160 -18.97 -4.50 2.10
N ALA A 161 -19.69 -5.12 1.16
CA ALA A 161 -19.86 -4.61 -0.21
C ALA A 161 -20.41 -3.17 -0.24
N HIS A 162 -21.28 -2.81 0.71
CA HIS A 162 -21.79 -1.44 0.87
C HIS A 162 -20.70 -0.39 1.10
N THR A 163 -19.48 -0.78 1.49
CA THR A 163 -18.34 0.13 1.70
C THR A 163 -17.55 0.40 0.41
N ILE A 164 -17.75 -0.38 -0.66
CA ILE A 164 -17.00 -0.27 -1.92
C ILE A 164 -17.03 1.15 -2.50
N PRO A 165 -18.18 1.85 -2.60
CA PRO A 165 -18.20 3.21 -3.15
C PRO A 165 -17.31 4.19 -2.36
N ALA A 166 -17.35 4.12 -1.03
CA ALA A 166 -16.52 4.95 -0.16
C ALA A 166 -15.03 4.60 -0.27
N ASN A 167 -14.69 3.32 -0.40
CA ASN A 167 -13.31 2.89 -0.64
C ASN A 167 -12.79 3.39 -1.99
N MET A 168 -13.57 3.27 -3.07
CA MET A 168 -13.18 3.78 -4.39
C MET A 168 -13.03 5.30 -4.41
N GLN A 169 -13.93 6.02 -3.72
CA GLN A 169 -13.80 7.46 -3.54
C GLN A 169 -12.48 7.82 -2.82
N ALA A 170 -12.13 7.08 -1.77
CA ALA A 170 -10.88 7.30 -1.03
C ALA A 170 -9.63 6.99 -1.87
N ILE A 171 -9.64 5.92 -2.68
CA ILE A 171 -8.55 5.61 -3.63
C ILE A 171 -8.39 6.76 -4.63
N ARG A 172 -9.48 7.23 -5.23
CA ARG A 172 -9.45 8.36 -6.18
C ARG A 172 -8.93 9.63 -5.53
N HIS A 173 -9.40 9.95 -4.33
CA HIS A 173 -8.92 11.09 -3.56
C HIS A 173 -7.41 11.02 -3.27
N GLY A 174 -6.92 9.86 -2.83
CA GLY A 174 -5.48 9.65 -2.61
C GLY A 174 -4.65 9.72 -3.88
N TYR A 175 -5.20 9.30 -5.02
CA TYR A 175 -4.56 9.42 -6.32
C TYR A 175 -4.42 10.89 -6.78
N ASP A 176 -5.43 11.71 -6.50
CA ASP A 176 -5.45 13.13 -6.88
C ASP A 176 -4.54 14.01 -6.00
N LEU A 177 -4.29 13.59 -4.76
CA LEU A 177 -3.38 14.27 -3.82
C LEU A 177 -1.89 14.03 -4.12
N ALA A 178 -1.59 12.99 -4.92
CA ALA A 178 -0.26 12.44 -5.09
C ALA A 178 0.41 12.86 -6.41
#